data_AF-A0A373D8V2-F1
#
_entry.id   AF-A0A373D8V2-F1
#
_cell.length_a   1.000
_cell.length_b   1.000
_cell.length_c   1.000
_cell.angle_alpha   90.00
_cell.angle_beta   90.00
_cell.angle_gamma   90.00
#
_symmetry.space_group_name_H-M   'P 1'
#
loop_
_entity.id
_entity.type
_entity.pdbx_description
1 polymer ?
#
loop_
_entity_poly.entity_id
_entity_poly.type
_entity_poly.pdbx_seq_one_letter_code
_entity_poly.pdbx_strand_id
1 'polypeptide(L)'
;MKETVGRSVGMLSNLIRRHFSTFSFHDTLSGAQGKTLHFILAHGQECDVFQKDIEEEYSLRPPTATKLLKDMEKNGLIYRESVPYDARLKRIVATQKAMQYQELIHQSLEETEDRLTSGISPQELAVFFRVINQMIRNMS
;
A
#
# COMPACT_ATOMS: atom_id res chain seq x y z
N MET A 1 15.35 -11.11 -27.27
CA MET A 1 15.55 -9.83 -26.54
C MET A 1 16.32 -10.13 -25.26
N LYS A 2 17.28 -9.30 -24.86
CA LYS A 2 18.01 -9.48 -23.60
C LYS A 2 17.07 -9.23 -22.41
N GLU A 3 17.09 -10.12 -21.43
CA GLU A 3 16.41 -9.90 -20.15
C GLU A 3 17.05 -8.73 -19.41
N THR A 4 16.23 -7.85 -18.87
CA THR A 4 16.69 -6.72 -18.06
C THR A 4 15.88 -6.64 -16.78
N VAL A 5 16.56 -6.36 -15.67
CA VAL A 5 15.95 -6.27 -14.34
C VAL A 5 14.77 -5.31 -14.34
N GLY A 6 14.92 -4.12 -14.91
CA GLY A 6 13.85 -3.12 -14.95
C GLY A 6 12.59 -3.59 -15.71
N ARG A 7 12.74 -4.39 -16.78
CA ARG A 7 11.58 -4.95 -17.50
C ARG A 7 10.88 -6.02 -16.68
N SER A 8 11.63 -6.90 -16.01
CA SER A 8 11.06 -7.96 -15.18
C SER A 8 10.32 -7.38 -13.97
N VAL A 9 10.92 -6.40 -13.27
CA VAL A 9 10.29 -5.70 -12.14
C VAL A 9 9.02 -4.96 -12.62
N GLY A 10 9.10 -4.24 -13.73
CA GLY A 10 7.94 -3.53 -14.29
C GLY A 10 6.80 -4.48 -14.71
N MET A 11 7.13 -5.62 -15.31
CA MET A 11 6.14 -6.65 -15.67
C MET A 11 5.46 -7.22 -14.42
N LEU A 12 6.25 -7.61 -13.42
CA LEU A 12 5.72 -8.15 -12.17
C LEU A 12 4.85 -7.13 -11.44
N SER A 13 5.30 -5.87 -11.32
CA SER A 13 4.52 -4.77 -10.73
C SER A 13 3.18 -4.57 -11.43
N ASN A 14 3.15 -4.62 -12.77
CA ASN A 14 1.92 -4.52 -13.54
C ASN A 14 0.99 -5.72 -13.34
N LEU A 15 1.52 -6.94 -13.19
CA LEU A 15 0.73 -8.14 -12.88
C LEU A 15 0.13 -8.06 -11.47
N ILE A 16 0.93 -7.68 -10.47
CA ILE A 16 0.49 -7.45 -9.09
C ILE A 16 -0.61 -6.39 -9.07
N ARG A 17 -0.41 -5.23 -9.72
CA ARG A 17 -1.42 -4.16 -9.79
C ARG A 17 -2.72 -4.65 -10.43
N ARG A 18 -2.63 -5.46 -11.49
CA ARG A 18 -3.81 -5.99 -12.18
C ARG A 18 -4.58 -6.98 -11.31
N HIS A 19 -3.86 -7.85 -10.59
CA HIS A 19 -4.45 -8.75 -9.61
C HIS A 19 -5.26 -7.95 -8.59
N PHE A 20 -4.63 -6.96 -7.94
CA PHE A 20 -5.31 -6.08 -6.97
C PHE A 20 -6.49 -5.30 -7.56
N SER A 21 -6.45 -4.91 -8.85
CA SER A 21 -7.59 -4.23 -9.48
C SER A 21 -8.78 -5.15 -9.73
N THR A 22 -8.57 -6.47 -9.82
CA THR A 22 -9.65 -7.45 -9.89
C THR A 22 -10.37 -7.60 -8.54
N PHE A 23 -9.67 -7.36 -7.43
CA PHE A 23 -10.26 -7.27 -6.08
C PHE A 23 -10.86 -5.89 -5.81
N SER A 24 -11.41 -5.22 -6.82
CA SER A 24 -12.15 -3.96 -6.61
C SER A 24 -13.21 -4.21 -5.54
N PHE A 25 -12.96 -3.73 -4.33
CA PHE A 25 -13.76 -4.09 -3.18
C PHE A 25 -15.13 -3.40 -3.35
N HIS A 26 -16.12 -4.16 -3.83
CA HIS A 26 -17.47 -3.66 -4.15
C HIS A 26 -17.47 -2.36 -4.99
N ASP A 27 -16.62 -2.23 -6.01
CA ASP A 27 -16.49 -1.00 -6.84
C ASP A 27 -16.09 0.27 -6.07
N THR A 28 -15.72 0.17 -4.79
CA THR A 28 -15.50 1.33 -3.91
C THR A 28 -14.03 1.64 -3.63
N LEU A 29 -13.12 0.67 -3.83
CA LEU A 29 -11.72 0.79 -3.39
C LEU A 29 -10.77 0.22 -4.45
N SER A 30 -9.86 1.06 -4.94
CA SER A 30 -8.76 0.61 -5.78
C SER A 30 -7.68 -0.12 -4.95
N GLY A 31 -6.86 -0.97 -5.59
CA GLY A 31 -5.78 -1.68 -4.89
C GLY A 31 -4.80 -0.78 -4.13
N ALA A 32 -4.53 0.43 -4.63
CA ALA A 32 -3.68 1.40 -3.93
C ALA A 32 -4.37 1.96 -2.67
N GLN A 33 -5.68 2.22 -2.74
CA GLN A 33 -6.46 2.64 -1.59
C GLN A 33 -6.61 1.51 -0.57
N GLY A 34 -6.73 0.25 -1.01
CA GLY A 34 -6.74 -0.93 -0.14
C GLY A 34 -5.47 -1.07 0.67
N LYS A 35 -4.30 -1.04 0.02
CA LYS A 35 -3.00 -1.07 0.71
C LYS A 35 -2.83 0.10 1.69
N THR A 36 -3.19 1.30 1.26
CA THR A 36 -3.09 2.49 2.12
C THR A 36 -4.03 2.39 3.32
N LEU A 37 -5.26 1.90 3.11
CA LEU A 37 -6.21 1.70 4.19
C LEU A 37 -5.76 0.61 5.16
N HIS A 38 -5.18 -0.49 4.66
CA HIS A 38 -4.56 -1.52 5.50
C HIS A 38 -3.48 -0.93 6.41
N PHE A 39 -2.57 -0.12 5.84
CA PHE A 39 -1.52 0.54 6.61
C PHE A 39 -2.08 1.46 7.70
N ILE A 40 -3.09 2.28 7.37
CA ILE A 40 -3.75 3.17 8.33
C ILE A 40 -4.46 2.39 9.43
N LEU A 41 -5.16 1.30 9.10
CA LEU A 41 -5.87 0.48 10.08
C LEU A 41 -4.91 -0.27 11.01
N ALA A 42 -3.78 -0.75 10.49
CA ALA A 42 -2.77 -1.45 11.28
C ALA A 42 -2.04 -0.51 12.24
N HIS A 43 -1.63 0.68 11.79
CA HIS A 43 -0.80 1.59 12.61
C HIS A 43 -1.62 2.63 13.39
N GLY A 44 -2.80 3.01 12.90
CA GLY A 44 -3.64 4.06 13.49
C GLY A 44 -4.20 3.75 14.88
N GLN A 45 -4.07 2.49 15.34
CA GLN A 45 -4.38 2.12 16.73
C GLN A 45 -3.21 2.37 17.69
N GLU A 46 -1.98 2.39 17.20
CA GLU A 46 -0.76 2.51 18.00
C GLU A 46 -0.20 3.93 17.98
N CYS A 47 -0.28 4.62 16.83
CA CYS A 47 0.27 5.95 16.65
C CYS A 47 -0.53 6.80 15.64
N ASP A 48 -0.30 8.11 15.66
CA ASP A 48 -0.86 9.00 14.65
C ASP A 48 -0.17 8.76 13.30
N VAL A 49 -0.97 8.48 12.27
CA VAL A 49 -0.49 8.29 10.90
C VAL A 49 -0.61 9.59 10.10
N PHE A 50 0.46 10.01 9.44
CA PHE A 50 0.52 11.19 8.59
C PHE A 50 0.72 10.81 7.12
N GLN A 51 0.50 11.79 6.24
CA GLN A 51 0.76 11.60 4.81
C GLN A 51 2.22 11.20 4.54
N LYS A 52 3.17 11.76 5.30
CA LYS A 52 4.59 11.47 5.15
C LYS A 52 4.91 9.99 5.42
N ASP A 53 4.23 9.36 6.36
CA ASP A 53 4.44 7.94 6.67
C ASP A 53 3.99 7.05 5.49
N ILE A 54 2.89 7.41 4.84
CA ILE A 54 2.39 6.72 3.64
C ILE A 54 3.30 6.97 2.43
N GLU A 55 3.88 8.18 2.32
CA GLU A 55 4.89 8.50 1.31
C GLU A 55 6.13 7.63 1.47
N GLU A 56 6.62 7.46 2.70
CA GLU A 56 7.81 6.65 3.00
C GLU A 56 7.54 5.16 2.79
N GLU A 57 6.45 4.63 3.38
CA GLU A 57 6.08 3.21 3.30
C GLU A 57 5.97 2.72 1.85
N TYR A 58 5.33 3.51 0.99
CA TYR A 58 5.08 3.12 -0.40
C TYR A 58 5.98 3.84 -1.41
N SER A 59 7.00 4.57 -0.94
CA SER A 59 7.90 5.39 -1.77
C SER A 59 7.13 6.28 -2.77
N LEU A 60 6.02 6.88 -2.30
CA LEU A 60 5.17 7.74 -3.13
C LEU A 60 5.71 9.17 -3.16
N ARG A 61 5.64 9.79 -4.34
CA ARG A 61 5.88 11.23 -4.46
C ARG A 61 4.74 12.00 -3.79
N PRO A 62 4.99 13.17 -3.16
CA PRO A 62 3.97 13.92 -2.44
C PRO A 62 2.69 14.23 -3.24
N PRO A 63 2.75 14.58 -4.55
CA PRO A 63 1.53 14.79 -5.33
C PRO A 63 0.69 13.52 -5.51
N THR A 64 1.34 12.36 -5.60
CA THR A 64 0.67 11.06 -5.73
C THR A 64 -0.03 10.68 -4.44
N ALA A 65 0.65 10.82 -3.30
CA ALA A 65 0.05 10.58 -1.98
C ALA A 65 -1.13 11.53 -1.72
N THR A 66 -0.95 12.82 -2.07
CA THR A 66 -2.02 13.83 -1.93
C THR A 66 -3.26 13.45 -2.73
N LYS A 67 -3.10 13.03 -4.00
CA LYS A 67 -4.23 12.62 -4.84
C LYS A 67 -4.93 11.37 -4.28
N LEU A 68 -4.14 10.35 -3.93
CA LEU A 68 -4.64 9.10 -3.35
C LEU A 68 -5.50 9.35 -2.11
N LEU A 69 -4.99 10.14 -1.18
CA LEU A 69 -5.69 10.44 0.07
C LEU A 69 -6.92 11.31 -0.14
N LYS A 70 -6.90 12.27 -1.07
CA LYS A 70 -8.11 13.03 -1.45
C LYS A 70 -9.20 12.12 -2.01
N ASP A 71 -8.84 11.15 -2.84
CA ASP A 71 -9.78 10.17 -3.38
C ASP A 71 -10.35 9.28 -2.26
N MET A 72 -9.53 8.92 -1.26
CA MET A 72 -10.00 8.17 -0.08
C MET A 72 -10.94 8.99 0.82
N GLU A 73 -10.66 10.28 1.04
CA GLU A 73 -11.55 11.21 1.77
C GLU A 73 -12.89 11.35 1.03
N LYS A 74 -12.86 11.56 -0.30
CA LYS A 74 -14.06 11.64 -1.14
C LYS A 74 -14.92 10.38 -1.07
N ASN A 75 -14.28 9.20 -0.98
CA ASN A 75 -14.97 7.92 -0.87
C ASN A 75 -15.45 7.63 0.58
N GLY A 76 -15.19 8.51 1.54
CA GLY A 76 -15.60 8.38 2.94
C GLY A 76 -14.84 7.30 3.70
N LEU A 77 -13.63 6.93 3.25
CA LEU A 77 -12.80 5.89 3.87
C LEU A 77 -11.92 6.46 4.98
N ILE A 78 -11.51 7.71 4.84
CA ILE A 78 -10.67 8.39 5.82
C ILE A 78 -11.18 9.81 6.02
N TYR A 79 -10.72 10.42 7.09
CA TYR A 79 -10.74 11.86 7.26
C TYR A 79 -9.39 12.32 7.84
N ARG A 80 -9.11 13.62 7.67
CA ARG A 80 -7.90 14.25 8.20
C ARG A 80 -8.26 15.28 9.24
N GLU A 81 -7.61 15.22 10.39
CA GLU A 81 -7.83 16.18 11.47
C GLU A 81 -6.52 16.72 12.03
N SER A 82 -6.56 17.94 12.56
CA SER A 82 -5.38 18.52 13.22
C SER A 82 -5.11 17.81 14.53
N VAL A 83 -3.83 17.61 14.83
CA VAL A 83 -3.39 17.13 16.13
C VAL A 83 -3.30 18.29 17.12
N PRO A 84 -3.56 18.06 18.42
CA PRO A 84 -3.61 19.12 19.43
C PRO A 84 -2.25 19.81 19.67
N TYR A 85 -1.15 19.14 19.33
CA TYR A 85 0.21 19.62 19.57
C TYR A 85 0.84 20.38 18.39
N ASP A 86 0.30 20.26 17.17
CA ASP A 86 0.72 21.07 16.01
C ASP A 86 -0.42 21.17 14.97
N ALA A 87 -1.03 22.35 14.85
CA ALA A 87 -2.15 22.57 13.94
C ALA A 87 -1.80 22.39 12.45
N ARG A 88 -0.51 22.45 12.08
CA ARG A 88 -0.03 22.24 10.71
C ARG A 88 -0.01 20.76 10.34
N LEU A 89 0.06 19.87 11.33
CA LEU A 89 0.02 18.44 11.12
C LEU A 89 -1.43 17.96 11.06
N LYS A 90 -1.69 17.09 10.09
CA LYS A 90 -2.99 16.47 9.87
C LYS A 90 -2.83 14.95 9.96
N ARG A 91 -3.29 14.37 11.06
CA ARG A 91 -3.34 12.91 11.18
C ARG A 91 -4.47 12.35 10.32
N ILE A 92 -4.26 11.15 9.81
CA ILE A 92 -5.18 10.43 8.96
C ILE A 92 -5.88 9.38 9.82
N VAL A 93 -7.21 9.42 9.82
CA VAL A 93 -8.03 8.51 10.63
C VAL A 93 -8.98 7.75 9.72
N ALA A 94 -9.03 6.43 9.89
CA ALA A 94 -9.96 5.57 9.19
C ALA A 94 -11.40 5.79 9.73
N THR A 95 -12.38 5.82 8.83
CA THR A 95 -13.79 5.91 9.23
C THR A 95 -14.35 4.56 9.64
N GLN A 96 -15.51 4.56 10.28
CA GLN A 96 -16.25 3.32 10.56
C GLN A 96 -16.61 2.55 9.27
N LYS A 97 -16.89 3.26 8.17
CA LYS A 97 -17.08 2.65 6.85
C LYS A 97 -15.83 1.89 6.42
N ALA A 98 -14.65 2.45 6.66
CA ALA A 98 -13.37 1.85 6.30
C ALA A 98 -13.09 0.54 7.06
N MET A 99 -13.47 0.49 8.34
CA MET A 99 -13.32 -0.71 9.19
C MET A 99 -14.07 -1.93 8.63
N GLN A 100 -15.17 -1.72 7.91
CA GLN A 100 -15.94 -2.80 7.27
C GLN A 100 -15.14 -3.52 6.17
N TYR A 101 -14.11 -2.88 5.62
CA TYR A 101 -13.26 -3.45 4.57
C TYR A 101 -12.01 -4.15 5.12
N GLN A 102 -11.75 -4.09 6.44
CA GLN A 102 -10.50 -4.57 7.01
C GLN A 102 -10.23 -6.05 6.68
N GLU A 103 -11.17 -6.93 7.00
CA GLU A 103 -11.06 -8.37 6.73
C GLU A 103 -10.89 -8.67 5.25
N LEU A 104 -11.68 -7.98 4.41
CA LEU A 104 -11.66 -8.19 2.97
C LEU A 104 -10.32 -7.74 2.35
N ILE A 105 -9.76 -6.63 2.82
CA ILE A 105 -8.44 -6.17 2.41
C ILE A 105 -7.36 -7.14 2.86
N HIS A 106 -7.43 -7.60 4.11
CA HIS A 106 -6.48 -8.55 4.67
C HIS A 106 -6.45 -9.84 3.85
N GLN A 107 -7.60 -10.45 3.61
CA GLN A 107 -7.71 -11.66 2.80
C GLN A 107 -7.16 -11.46 1.38
N SER A 108 -7.47 -10.33 0.73
CA SER A 108 -6.95 -10.04 -0.62
C SER A 108 -5.42 -9.86 -0.66
N LEU A 109 -4.83 -9.31 0.41
CA LEU A 109 -3.38 -9.19 0.55
C LEU A 109 -2.73 -10.56 0.73
N GLU A 110 -3.28 -11.40 1.62
CA GLU A 110 -2.80 -12.77 1.83
C GLU A 110 -2.89 -13.61 0.55
N GLU A 111 -4.05 -13.62 -0.12
CA GLU A 111 -4.23 -14.35 -1.38
C GLU A 111 -3.25 -13.89 -2.47
N THR A 112 -2.93 -12.60 -2.49
CA THR A 112 -1.94 -12.07 -3.44
C THR A 112 -0.53 -12.49 -3.09
N GLU A 113 -0.17 -12.47 -1.81
CA GLU A 113 1.15 -12.91 -1.34
C GLU A 113 1.34 -14.40 -1.60
N ASP A 114 0.38 -15.24 -1.21
CA ASP A 114 0.40 -16.68 -1.45
C ASP A 114 0.60 -17.01 -2.93
N ARG A 115 -0.12 -16.30 -3.81
CA ARG A 115 0.02 -16.47 -5.25
C ARG A 115 1.37 -15.98 -5.78
N LEU A 116 1.91 -14.89 -5.23
CA LEU A 116 3.19 -14.33 -5.62
C LEU A 116 4.36 -15.24 -5.23
N THR A 117 4.24 -15.93 -4.10
CA THR A 117 5.27 -16.80 -3.54
C THR A 117 5.07 -18.29 -3.82
N SER A 118 3.92 -18.68 -4.38
CA SER A 118 3.56 -20.07 -4.68
C SER A 118 4.64 -20.78 -5.49
N GLY A 119 5.17 -21.87 -4.94
CA GLY A 119 6.20 -22.70 -5.58
C GLY A 119 7.64 -22.18 -5.43
N ILE A 120 7.85 -21.11 -4.66
CA ILE A 120 9.18 -20.56 -4.35
C ILE A 120 9.59 -21.03 -2.95
N SER A 121 10.82 -21.53 -2.82
CA SER A 121 11.32 -21.98 -1.52
C SER A 121 11.60 -20.78 -0.59
N PRO A 122 11.53 -20.95 0.74
CA PRO A 122 11.89 -19.90 1.70
C PRO A 122 13.32 -19.36 1.50
N GLN A 123 14.25 -20.22 1.08
CA GLN A 123 15.64 -19.84 0.82
C GLN A 123 15.76 -18.92 -0.40
N GLU A 124 15.02 -19.20 -1.47
CA GLU A 124 14.98 -18.33 -2.66
C GLU A 124 14.31 -17.00 -2.36
N LEU A 125 13.23 -16.99 -1.56
CA LEU A 125 12.61 -15.74 -1.10
C LEU A 125 13.58 -14.90 -0.27
N ALA A 126 14.36 -15.52 0.62
CA ALA A 126 15.39 -14.81 1.39
C ALA A 126 16.45 -14.16 0.47
N VAL A 127 16.86 -14.86 -0.60
CA VAL A 127 17.76 -14.30 -1.62
C VAL A 127 17.08 -13.15 -2.36
N PHE A 128 15.82 -13.31 -2.77
CA PHE A 128 15.04 -12.27 -3.43
C PHE A 128 14.97 -10.99 -2.57
N PHE A 129 14.58 -11.09 -1.30
CA PHE A 129 14.50 -9.94 -0.41
C PHE A 129 15.84 -9.24 -0.23
N ARG A 130 16.93 -10.01 -0.08
CA ARG A 130 18.28 -9.43 -0.02
C ARG A 130 18.62 -8.63 -1.28
N VAL A 131 18.34 -9.18 -2.46
CA VAL A 131 18.67 -8.57 -3.75
C VAL A 131 17.79 -7.35 -4.03
N ILE A 132 16.47 -7.43 -3.84
CA ILE A 132 15.56 -6.30 -4.10
C ILE A 132 15.82 -5.14 -3.13
N ASN A 133 16.14 -5.43 -1.86
CA ASN A 133 16.52 -4.39 -0.91
C ASN A 133 17.82 -3.68 -1.31
N GLN A 134 18.78 -4.39 -1.91
CA GLN A 134 19.96 -3.74 -2.49
C GLN A 134 19.60 -2.86 -3.69
N MET A 135 18.68 -3.31 -4.55
CA MET A 135 18.20 -2.50 -5.68
C MET A 135 17.49 -1.23 -5.21
N ILE A 136 16.65 -1.32 -4.17
CA ILE A 136 15.99 -0.17 -3.55
C ILE A 136 17.03 0.82 -3.03
N ARG A 137 18.03 0.35 -2.27
CA ARG A 137 19.12 1.22 -1.79
C ARG A 137 19.91 1.91 -2.90
N ASN A 138 20.05 1.29 -4.07
CA ASN A 138 20.74 1.90 -5.20
C ASN A 138 19.92 3.00 -5.90
N MET A 139 18.60 3.01 -5.70
CA MET A 139 17.65 3.91 -6.38
C MET A 139 17.06 4.99 -5.45
N SER A 140 17.31 4.88 -4.14
CA SER A 140 16.90 5.82 -3.11
C SER A 140 17.91 6.95 -2.99
#